data_AF-A0A2M8E4Z6-F1
#
_entry.id   AF-A0A2M8E4Z6-F1
#
_cell.length_a   1.000
_cell.length_b   1.000
_cell.length_c   1.000
_cell.angle_alpha   90.00
_cell.angle_beta   90.00
_cell.angle_gamma   90.00
#
_symmetry.space_group_name_H-M   'P 1'
#
loop_
_entity.id
_entity.type
_entity.pdbx_description
1 polymer ?
#
loop_
_entity_poly.entity_id
_entity_poly.type
_entity_poly.pdbx_seq_one_letter_code
_entity_poly.pdbx_strand_id
1 'polypeptide(L)'
;MVGETLEQHCETEFNRIRATAFPRAYFEKDNDARTGSKGDYIFRDLDEPGTEIVSIMFEMKNENDRTSTKNKNEDFLKELDKDRLEKGCEYAVLVSLLEPDSELYNTGIVDVFHRFPKMYIVRPQFFLPIITLLRNAAMNSLKYKSELALVRAQNIDITNFEASLDTFKTAFARNYDLASNSFKKAIDEIDKSIDHLQKTKDALLGTDRNLRLANDKAQDVTIKKLTRGNPTMAAKFADLKDAGASDAG
;
A
#
# COMPACT_ATOMS: atom_id res chain seq x y z
N MET A 1 -34.57 -45.77 -19.81
CA MET A 1 -33.57 -45.51 -18.76
C MET A 1 -33.44 -44.00 -18.68
N VAL A 2 -33.78 -43.39 -17.54
CA VAL A 2 -34.06 -41.95 -17.42
C VAL A 2 -32.80 -41.14 -17.78
N GLY A 3 -32.94 -40.23 -18.74
CA GLY A 3 -31.86 -39.44 -19.35
C GLY A 3 -31.40 -38.28 -18.48
N GLU A 4 -30.69 -38.57 -17.41
CA GLU A 4 -29.87 -37.56 -16.73
C GLU A 4 -28.59 -37.30 -17.55
N THR A 5 -28.17 -36.04 -17.63
CA THR A 5 -26.92 -35.69 -18.30
C THR A 5 -25.73 -36.16 -17.46
N LEU A 6 -24.57 -36.37 -18.07
CA LEU A 6 -23.38 -36.88 -17.36
C LEU A 6 -22.99 -35.94 -16.20
N GLU A 7 -23.15 -34.65 -16.42
CA GLU A 7 -22.95 -33.57 -15.46
C GLU A 7 -23.83 -33.77 -14.22
N GLN A 8 -25.13 -34.01 -14.42
CA GLN A 8 -26.10 -34.19 -13.34
C GLN A 8 -25.83 -35.47 -12.55
N HIS A 9 -25.41 -36.54 -13.24
CA HIS A 9 -25.02 -37.78 -12.61
C HIS A 9 -23.83 -37.58 -11.67
N CYS A 10 -22.73 -36.99 -12.16
CA CYS A 10 -21.54 -36.73 -11.35
C CYS A 10 -21.84 -35.78 -10.17
N GLU A 11 -22.64 -34.75 -10.38
CA GLU A 11 -23.08 -33.83 -9.31
C GLU A 11 -23.88 -34.56 -8.22
N THR A 12 -24.79 -35.44 -8.60
CA THR A 12 -25.62 -36.22 -7.66
C THR A 12 -24.76 -37.21 -6.87
N GLU A 13 -23.85 -37.92 -7.52
CA GLU A 13 -22.93 -38.85 -6.86
C GLU A 13 -22.00 -38.13 -5.89
N PHE A 14 -21.49 -36.94 -6.25
CA PHE A 14 -20.69 -36.11 -5.34
C PHE A 14 -21.49 -35.69 -4.11
N ASN A 15 -22.68 -35.13 -4.31
CA ASN A 15 -23.52 -34.62 -3.22
C ASN A 15 -23.95 -35.73 -2.25
N ARG A 16 -24.08 -36.99 -2.71
CA ARG A 16 -24.41 -38.13 -1.84
C ARG A 16 -23.35 -38.41 -0.78
N ILE A 17 -22.08 -38.19 -1.09
CA ILE A 17 -20.96 -38.48 -0.18
C ILE A 17 -20.28 -37.23 0.39
N ARG A 18 -20.70 -36.04 -0.05
CA ARG A 18 -20.11 -34.75 0.35
C ARG A 18 -20.01 -34.61 1.87
N ALA A 19 -21.09 -34.86 2.59
CA ALA A 19 -21.12 -34.68 4.05
C ALA A 19 -20.16 -35.61 4.81
N THR A 20 -19.87 -36.80 4.28
CA THR A 20 -19.04 -37.81 4.96
C THR A 20 -17.59 -37.79 4.51
N ALA A 21 -17.32 -37.56 3.22
CA ALA A 21 -15.98 -37.64 2.64
C ALA A 21 -15.34 -36.26 2.37
N PHE A 22 -16.16 -35.22 2.12
CA PHE A 22 -15.71 -33.91 1.65
C PHE A 22 -16.43 -32.74 2.33
N PRO A 23 -16.40 -32.64 3.67
CA PRO A 23 -17.25 -31.71 4.43
C PRO A 23 -16.97 -30.23 4.13
N ARG A 24 -15.75 -29.91 3.67
CA ARG A 24 -15.29 -28.54 3.38
C ARG A 24 -15.07 -28.31 1.89
N ALA A 25 -15.35 -29.32 1.07
CA ALA A 25 -15.14 -29.20 -0.36
C ALA A 25 -16.30 -28.47 -1.04
N TYR A 26 -15.92 -27.81 -2.11
CA TYR A 26 -16.76 -27.08 -3.02
C TYR A 26 -16.70 -27.78 -4.38
N PHE A 27 -17.87 -28.01 -4.98
CA PHE A 27 -18.02 -28.56 -6.32
C PHE A 27 -19.15 -27.81 -7.01
N GLU A 28 -18.82 -26.93 -7.95
CA GLU A 28 -19.81 -26.10 -8.66
C GLU A 28 -19.44 -25.92 -10.12
N LYS A 29 -20.44 -25.52 -10.91
CA LYS A 29 -20.27 -25.20 -12.32
C LYS A 29 -19.38 -23.98 -12.52
N ASP A 30 -18.51 -24.01 -13.53
CA ASP A 30 -17.74 -22.83 -13.91
C ASP A 30 -18.64 -21.82 -14.64
N ASN A 31 -19.14 -20.83 -13.88
CA ASN A 31 -19.99 -19.77 -14.41
C ASN A 31 -19.20 -18.51 -14.81
N ASP A 32 -17.87 -18.48 -14.62
CA ASP A 32 -17.07 -17.29 -14.90
C ASP A 32 -16.64 -17.26 -16.36
N ALA A 33 -17.48 -16.63 -17.19
CA ALA A 33 -17.32 -16.52 -18.64
C ALA A 33 -16.36 -15.39 -19.09
N ARG A 34 -15.64 -14.73 -18.18
CA ARG A 34 -14.84 -13.52 -18.48
C ARG A 34 -13.75 -13.73 -19.54
N THR A 35 -13.24 -14.95 -19.72
CA THR A 35 -12.18 -15.28 -20.69
C THR A 35 -12.66 -16.04 -21.93
N GLY A 36 -13.96 -16.29 -22.06
CA GLY A 36 -14.55 -16.95 -23.24
C GLY A 36 -14.38 -18.47 -23.30
N SER A 37 -13.72 -19.08 -22.31
CA SER A 37 -13.69 -20.53 -22.12
C SER A 37 -14.36 -20.92 -20.81
N LYS A 38 -15.02 -22.08 -20.81
CA LYS A 38 -15.83 -22.58 -19.70
C LYS A 38 -15.51 -24.06 -19.54
N GLY A 39 -14.92 -24.43 -18.41
CA GLY A 39 -14.97 -25.82 -17.96
C GLY A 39 -16.38 -26.17 -17.46
N ASP A 40 -16.66 -27.45 -17.24
CA ASP A 40 -17.97 -27.84 -16.72
C ASP A 40 -18.09 -27.64 -15.21
N TYR A 41 -17.10 -28.12 -14.43
CA TYR A 41 -17.11 -28.01 -12.97
C TYR A 41 -15.72 -27.77 -12.39
N ILE A 42 -15.69 -27.07 -11.25
CA ILE A 42 -14.50 -26.91 -10.43
C ILE A 42 -14.73 -27.60 -9.08
N PHE A 43 -13.84 -28.50 -8.72
CA PHE A 43 -13.72 -29.05 -7.38
C PHE A 43 -12.58 -28.35 -6.62
N ARG A 44 -12.83 -27.91 -5.39
CA ARG A 44 -11.78 -27.47 -4.46
C ARG A 44 -12.04 -28.01 -3.07
N ASP A 45 -11.02 -28.56 -2.44
CA ASP A 45 -11.08 -28.96 -1.03
C ASP A 45 -10.09 -28.14 -0.19
N LEU A 46 -10.55 -27.74 0.99
CA LEU A 46 -9.82 -26.87 1.90
C LEU A 46 -9.63 -27.57 3.25
N ASP A 47 -8.47 -27.37 3.86
CA ASP A 47 -8.23 -27.79 5.23
C ASP A 47 -8.97 -26.89 6.24
N GLU A 48 -8.81 -27.20 7.54
CA GLU A 48 -9.47 -26.45 8.62
C GLU A 48 -9.04 -24.96 8.68
N PRO A 49 -7.75 -24.62 8.54
CA PRO A 49 -7.28 -23.25 8.34
C PRO A 49 -7.73 -22.54 7.05
N GLY A 50 -8.23 -23.27 6.05
CA GLY A 50 -8.62 -22.71 4.74
C GLY A 50 -7.52 -22.76 3.67
N THR A 51 -6.46 -23.52 3.89
CA THR A 51 -5.43 -23.84 2.90
C THR A 51 -5.99 -24.83 1.88
N GLU A 52 -5.77 -24.58 0.60
CA GLU A 52 -6.19 -25.49 -0.46
C GLU A 52 -5.42 -26.82 -0.40
N ILE A 53 -6.15 -27.91 -0.18
CA ILE A 53 -5.64 -29.28 -0.25
C ILE A 53 -5.42 -29.62 -1.71
N VAL A 54 -6.49 -29.59 -2.50
CA VAL A 54 -6.48 -29.93 -3.93
C VAL A 54 -7.56 -29.15 -4.68
N SER A 55 -7.26 -28.79 -5.92
CA SER A 55 -8.20 -28.22 -6.88
C SER A 55 -8.17 -28.99 -8.20
N ILE A 56 -9.35 -29.25 -8.76
CA ILE A 56 -9.52 -30.06 -9.98
C ILE A 56 -10.50 -29.35 -10.90
N MET A 57 -10.07 -29.10 -12.14
CA MET A 57 -10.94 -28.68 -13.24
C MET A 57 -11.52 -29.93 -13.92
N PHE A 58 -12.84 -29.97 -14.09
CA PHE A 58 -13.53 -31.07 -14.75
C PHE A 58 -14.15 -30.64 -16.08
N GLU A 59 -14.02 -31.51 -17.06
CA GLU A 59 -14.74 -31.48 -18.34
C GLU A 59 -15.54 -32.78 -18.47
N MET A 60 -16.80 -32.69 -18.86
CA MET A 60 -17.72 -33.81 -19.02
C MET A 60 -18.04 -33.99 -20.51
N LYS A 61 -17.90 -35.21 -21.05
CA LYS A 61 -18.24 -35.51 -22.45
C LYS A 61 -19.13 -36.73 -22.58
N ASN A 62 -20.26 -36.54 -23.26
CA ASN A 62 -21.25 -37.58 -23.53
C ASN A 62 -21.21 -37.99 -25.01
N GLU A 63 -21.52 -39.24 -25.32
CA GLU A 63 -21.57 -39.76 -26.69
C GLU A 63 -22.73 -39.16 -27.51
N ASN A 64 -23.77 -38.65 -26.83
CA ASN A 64 -25.00 -38.14 -27.44
C ASN A 64 -24.91 -36.72 -28.03
N ASP A 65 -23.74 -36.07 -28.03
CA ASP A 65 -23.58 -34.79 -28.73
C ASP A 65 -23.59 -35.04 -30.25
N ARG A 66 -24.73 -34.70 -30.86
CA ARG A 66 -25.21 -35.03 -32.21
C ARG A 66 -24.40 -34.39 -33.36
N THR A 67 -23.07 -34.43 -33.31
CA THR A 67 -22.23 -34.01 -34.44
C THR A 67 -21.97 -35.18 -35.39
N SER A 68 -21.99 -34.91 -36.69
CA SER A 68 -21.78 -35.91 -37.76
C SER A 68 -20.38 -36.55 -37.72
N THR A 69 -19.46 -35.97 -36.96
CA THR A 69 -18.16 -36.53 -36.60
C THR A 69 -18.14 -36.95 -35.14
N LYS A 70 -17.75 -38.21 -34.88
CA LYS A 70 -17.48 -38.69 -33.53
C LYS A 70 -16.23 -37.97 -32.99
N ASN A 71 -16.41 -37.13 -31.98
CA ASN A 71 -15.28 -36.45 -31.32
C ASN A 71 -14.47 -37.47 -30.51
N LYS A 72 -13.16 -37.24 -30.41
CA LYS A 72 -12.24 -38.04 -29.59
C LYS A 72 -11.91 -37.32 -28.30
N ASN A 73 -11.46 -38.06 -27.29
CA ASN A 73 -11.03 -37.47 -26.03
C ASN A 73 -9.90 -36.44 -26.22
N GLU A 74 -9.00 -36.71 -27.16
CA GLU A 74 -7.86 -35.83 -27.46
C GLU A 74 -8.24 -34.42 -27.91
N ASP A 75 -9.42 -34.28 -28.52
CA ASP A 75 -9.88 -33.00 -29.08
C ASP A 75 -10.16 -31.95 -27.97
N PHE A 76 -10.38 -32.41 -26.73
CA PHE A 76 -10.75 -31.56 -25.60
C PHE A 76 -9.59 -31.24 -24.64
N LEU A 77 -8.48 -31.97 -24.71
CA LEU A 77 -7.41 -31.87 -23.72
C LEU A 77 -6.74 -30.50 -23.71
N LYS A 78 -6.59 -29.86 -24.88
CA LYS A 78 -5.94 -28.56 -24.97
C LYS A 78 -6.76 -27.45 -24.32
N GLU A 79 -8.07 -27.44 -24.54
CA GLU A 79 -8.96 -26.42 -23.95
C GLU A 79 -9.09 -26.66 -22.44
N LEU A 80 -9.24 -27.92 -22.02
CA LEU A 80 -9.27 -28.28 -20.61
C LEU A 80 -7.99 -27.86 -19.86
N ASP A 81 -6.81 -28.02 -20.47
CA ASP A 81 -5.57 -27.57 -19.83
C ASP A 81 -5.51 -26.05 -19.69
N LYS A 82 -6.00 -25.33 -20.71
CA LYS A 82 -6.11 -23.86 -20.67
C LYS A 82 -7.05 -23.43 -19.55
N ASP A 83 -8.22 -24.05 -19.42
CA ASP A 83 -9.19 -23.75 -18.36
C ASP A 83 -8.62 -24.04 -16.97
N ARG A 84 -7.91 -25.17 -16.82
CA ARG A 84 -7.20 -25.52 -15.60
C ARG A 84 -6.22 -24.42 -15.20
N LEU A 85 -5.44 -23.88 -16.14
CA LEU A 85 -4.46 -22.83 -15.88
C LEU A 85 -5.12 -21.48 -15.57
N GLU A 86 -6.13 -21.08 -16.34
CA GLU A 86 -6.85 -19.82 -16.14
C GLU A 86 -7.54 -19.77 -14.78
N LYS A 87 -8.13 -20.89 -14.35
CA LYS A 87 -8.81 -20.99 -13.06
C LYS A 87 -7.86 -21.38 -11.92
N GLY A 88 -6.57 -21.58 -12.20
CA GLY A 88 -5.58 -21.94 -11.18
C GLY A 88 -5.89 -23.25 -10.45
N CYS A 89 -6.39 -24.25 -11.17
CA CYS A 89 -6.63 -25.59 -10.63
C CYS A 89 -5.34 -26.44 -10.71
N GLU A 90 -5.10 -27.26 -9.70
CA GLU A 90 -3.91 -28.11 -9.65
C GLU A 90 -3.97 -29.24 -10.70
N TYR A 91 -5.12 -29.87 -10.85
CA TYR A 91 -5.36 -30.98 -11.79
C TYR A 91 -6.47 -30.66 -12.79
N ALA A 92 -6.46 -31.39 -13.90
CA ALA A 92 -7.58 -31.45 -14.84
C ALA A 92 -8.05 -32.90 -15.01
N VAL A 93 -9.35 -33.10 -15.11
CA VAL A 93 -9.93 -34.43 -15.32
C VAL A 93 -11.02 -34.35 -16.39
N LEU A 94 -10.81 -35.05 -17.49
CA LEU A 94 -11.84 -35.29 -18.50
C LEU A 94 -12.63 -36.55 -18.12
N VAL A 95 -13.92 -36.39 -17.80
CA VAL A 95 -14.86 -37.50 -17.59
C VAL A 95 -15.59 -37.74 -18.90
N SER A 96 -15.39 -38.90 -19.51
CA SER A 96 -15.84 -39.12 -20.88
C SER A 96 -16.50 -40.46 -21.12
N LEU A 97 -17.59 -40.42 -21.90
CA LEU A 97 -18.24 -41.56 -22.53
C LEU A 97 -17.86 -41.71 -24.02
N LEU A 98 -16.98 -40.85 -24.55
CA LEU A 98 -16.48 -40.94 -25.93
C LEU A 98 -15.58 -42.16 -26.11
N GLU A 99 -15.47 -42.63 -27.35
CA GLU A 99 -14.63 -43.79 -27.71
C GLU A 99 -14.95 -45.03 -26.84
N PRO A 100 -16.22 -45.51 -26.82
CA PRO A 100 -16.64 -46.60 -25.92
C PRO A 100 -15.90 -47.91 -26.17
N ASP A 101 -15.43 -48.15 -27.40
CA ASP A 101 -14.66 -49.34 -27.79
C ASP A 101 -13.16 -49.23 -27.47
N SER A 102 -12.69 -48.11 -26.90
CA SER A 102 -11.28 -47.91 -26.56
C SER A 102 -10.85 -48.77 -25.38
N GLU A 103 -9.97 -49.75 -25.61
CA GLU A 103 -9.38 -50.55 -24.54
C GLU A 103 -8.65 -49.67 -23.52
N LEU A 104 -7.88 -48.67 -23.99
CA LEU A 104 -7.10 -47.77 -23.15
C LEU A 104 -7.97 -47.01 -22.14
N TYR A 105 -9.06 -46.38 -22.59
CA TYR A 105 -9.91 -45.58 -21.70
C TYR A 105 -10.85 -46.43 -20.85
N ASN A 106 -10.97 -47.72 -21.15
CA ASN A 106 -11.78 -48.65 -20.38
C ASN A 106 -10.99 -49.35 -19.25
N THR A 107 -9.66 -49.22 -19.19
CA THR A 107 -8.85 -49.85 -18.13
C THR A 107 -8.91 -49.14 -16.77
N GLY A 108 -9.39 -47.91 -16.70
CA GLY A 108 -9.51 -47.18 -15.44
C GLY A 108 -9.21 -45.69 -15.54
N ILE A 109 -8.33 -45.22 -14.66
CA ILE A 109 -7.83 -43.84 -14.64
C ILE A 109 -6.60 -43.78 -15.54
N VAL A 110 -6.68 -42.99 -16.61
CA VAL A 110 -5.58 -42.85 -17.59
C VAL A 110 -4.94 -41.48 -17.41
N ASP A 111 -3.63 -41.43 -17.21
CA ASP A 111 -2.89 -40.17 -17.23
C ASP A 111 -2.49 -39.79 -18.66
N VAL A 112 -2.40 -38.49 -18.93
CA VAL A 112 -1.89 -37.94 -20.20
C VAL A 112 -0.72 -36.97 -19.97
N PHE A 113 0.07 -37.22 -18.93
CA PHE A 113 1.07 -36.27 -18.41
C PHE A 113 2.19 -35.97 -19.40
N HIS A 114 2.48 -36.91 -20.30
CA HIS A 114 3.45 -36.74 -21.38
C HIS A 114 3.07 -35.61 -22.36
N ARG A 115 1.81 -35.19 -22.39
CA ARG A 115 1.30 -34.06 -23.19
C ARG A 115 0.79 -32.92 -22.32
N PHE A 116 0.00 -33.22 -21.31
CA PHE A 116 -0.64 -32.26 -20.42
C PHE A 116 -0.38 -32.65 -18.96
N PRO A 117 0.55 -31.97 -18.27
CA PRO A 117 0.92 -32.30 -16.90
C PRO A 117 -0.28 -32.27 -15.96
N LYS A 118 -0.38 -33.24 -15.03
CA LYS A 118 -1.46 -33.31 -14.03
C LYS A 118 -2.88 -33.44 -14.61
N MET A 119 -3.00 -33.98 -15.81
CA MET A 119 -4.29 -34.26 -16.45
C MET A 119 -4.61 -35.75 -16.55
N TYR A 120 -5.85 -36.11 -16.24
CA TYR A 120 -6.36 -37.48 -16.36
C TYR A 120 -7.60 -37.56 -17.24
N ILE A 121 -7.84 -38.74 -17.81
CA ILE A 121 -9.07 -39.11 -18.50
C ILE A 121 -9.68 -40.29 -17.75
N VAL A 122 -10.97 -40.21 -17.43
CA VAL A 122 -11.68 -41.23 -16.67
C VAL A 122 -13.07 -41.50 -17.26
N ARG A 123 -13.56 -42.72 -17.02
CA ARG A 123 -14.99 -43.02 -17.19
C ARG A 123 -15.79 -42.54 -15.98
N PRO A 124 -17.12 -42.33 -16.09
CA PRO A 124 -17.93 -41.80 -14.99
C PRO A 124 -17.84 -42.60 -13.68
N GLN A 125 -17.70 -43.92 -13.75
CA GLN A 125 -17.55 -44.77 -12.56
C GLN A 125 -16.27 -44.50 -11.75
N PHE A 126 -15.27 -43.84 -12.34
CA PHE A 126 -14.02 -43.47 -11.66
C PHE A 126 -13.99 -42.02 -11.18
N PHE A 127 -15.08 -41.25 -11.37
CA PHE A 127 -15.18 -39.85 -10.97
C PHE A 127 -14.90 -39.60 -9.48
N LEU A 128 -15.57 -40.33 -8.58
CA LEU A 128 -15.32 -40.23 -7.14
C LEU A 128 -13.95 -40.83 -6.71
N PRO A 129 -13.54 -42.00 -7.24
CA PRO A 129 -12.21 -42.54 -6.99
C PRO A 129 -11.06 -41.59 -7.32
N ILE A 130 -11.09 -40.88 -8.46
CA ILE A 130 -9.99 -39.96 -8.81
C ILE A 130 -9.93 -38.76 -7.87
N ILE A 131 -11.07 -38.18 -7.49
CA ILE A 131 -11.11 -37.09 -6.49
C ILE A 131 -10.47 -37.55 -5.18
N THR A 132 -10.84 -38.75 -4.72
CA THR A 132 -10.32 -39.32 -3.47
C THR A 132 -8.82 -39.57 -3.54
N LEU A 133 -8.34 -40.12 -4.65
CA LEU A 133 -6.93 -40.40 -4.88
C LEU A 133 -6.09 -39.11 -4.85
N LEU A 134 -6.50 -38.10 -5.62
CA LEU A 134 -5.78 -36.83 -5.73
C LEU A 134 -5.78 -36.08 -4.40
N ARG A 135 -6.91 -36.08 -3.69
CA ARG A 135 -7.01 -35.51 -2.34
C ARG A 135 -6.06 -36.18 -1.37
N ASN A 136 -6.05 -37.52 -1.31
CA ASN A 136 -5.18 -38.25 -0.38
C ASN A 136 -3.69 -38.03 -0.69
N ALA A 137 -3.33 -37.96 -1.98
CA ALA A 137 -1.97 -37.61 -2.39
C ALA A 137 -1.59 -36.18 -1.94
N ALA A 138 -2.52 -35.23 -2.06
CA ALA A 138 -2.30 -33.85 -1.65
C ALA A 138 -2.25 -33.68 -0.11
N MET A 139 -3.01 -34.47 0.64
CA MET A 139 -2.97 -34.46 2.11
C MET A 139 -1.58 -34.80 2.68
N ASN A 140 -0.84 -35.72 2.04
CA ASN A 140 0.53 -36.05 2.45
C ASN A 140 1.52 -34.89 2.24
N SER A 141 1.21 -33.99 1.31
CA SER A 141 2.02 -32.80 1.02
C SER A 141 1.48 -31.52 1.67
N LEU A 142 0.32 -31.58 2.34
CA LEU A 142 -0.34 -30.45 2.98
C LEU A 142 0.55 -29.78 4.03
N LYS A 143 1.27 -30.57 4.85
CA LYS A 143 2.18 -30.03 5.86
C LYS A 143 3.20 -29.06 5.25
N TYR A 144 3.79 -29.42 4.10
CA TYR A 144 4.74 -28.56 3.39
C TYR A 144 4.06 -27.34 2.74
N LYS A 145 2.83 -27.49 2.21
CA LYS A 145 2.05 -26.36 1.68
C LYS A 145 1.73 -25.34 2.77
N SER A 146 1.33 -25.79 3.96
CA SER A 146 1.02 -24.93 5.11
C SER A 146 2.27 -24.22 5.64
N GLU A 147 3.41 -24.91 5.76
CA GLU A 147 4.69 -24.30 6.14
C GLU A 147 5.13 -23.23 5.12
N LEU A 148 5.03 -23.51 3.82
CA LEU A 148 5.35 -22.55 2.77
C LEU A 148 4.43 -21.32 2.80
N ALA A 149 3.13 -21.52 3.03
CA ALA A 149 2.17 -20.43 3.16
C ALA A 149 2.51 -19.51 4.35
N LEU A 150 2.90 -20.10 5.49
CA LEU A 150 3.35 -19.36 6.68
C LEU A 150 4.61 -18.54 6.37
N VAL A 151 5.61 -19.14 5.70
CA VAL A 151 6.84 -18.43 5.31
C VAL A 151 6.56 -17.29 4.33
N ARG A 152 5.67 -17.50 3.34
CA ARG A 152 5.26 -16.46 2.40
C ARG A 152 4.56 -15.30 3.09
N ALA A 153 3.66 -15.58 4.04
CA ALA A 153 3.00 -14.54 4.83
C ALA A 153 4.00 -13.72 5.65
N GLN A 154 4.98 -14.37 6.28
CA GLN A 154 6.06 -13.69 7.02
C GLN A 154 6.91 -12.77 6.12
N ASN A 155 7.24 -13.21 4.91
CA ASN A 155 8.03 -12.40 3.97
C ASN A 155 7.28 -11.14 3.51
N ILE A 156 5.97 -11.23 3.27
CA ILE A 156 5.14 -10.07 2.89
C ILE A 156 5.11 -9.04 4.03
N ASP A 157 5.02 -9.50 5.28
CA ASP A 157 5.02 -8.62 6.46
C ASP A 157 6.36 -7.87 6.60
N ILE A 158 7.49 -8.57 6.38
CA ILE A 158 8.83 -7.94 6.38
C ILE A 158 8.95 -6.87 5.29
N THR A 159 8.50 -7.13 4.06
CA THR A 159 8.57 -6.15 2.97
C THR A 159 7.71 -4.92 3.26
N ASN A 160 6.50 -5.10 3.80
CA ASN A 160 5.63 -3.99 4.19
C ASN A 160 6.23 -3.17 5.34
N PHE A 161 6.87 -3.84 6.29
CA PHE A 161 7.60 -3.19 7.37
C PHE A 161 8.78 -2.37 6.84
N GLU A 162 9.60 -2.92 5.93
CA GLU A 162 10.71 -2.19 5.31
C GLU A 162 10.23 -0.95 4.55
N ALA A 163 9.16 -1.06 3.76
CA ALA A 163 8.58 0.07 3.05
C ALA A 163 8.02 1.15 4.00
N SER A 164 7.38 0.73 5.10
CA SER A 164 6.87 1.63 6.13
C SER A 164 8.00 2.35 6.86
N LEU A 165 9.10 1.64 7.14
CA LEU A 165 10.28 2.17 7.81
C LEU A 165 11.04 3.17 6.93
N ASP A 166 11.13 2.92 5.63
CA ASP A 166 11.72 3.86 4.66
C ASP A 166 10.89 5.14 4.50
N THR A 167 9.56 4.99 4.44
CA THR A 167 8.62 6.12 4.42
C THR A 167 8.75 6.98 5.69
N PHE A 168 8.83 6.33 6.86
CA PHE A 168 9.05 7.02 8.14
C PHE A 168 10.37 7.78 8.15
N LYS A 169 11.48 7.15 7.74
CA LYS A 169 12.79 7.80 7.68
C LYS A 169 12.78 9.03 6.79
N THR A 170 12.19 8.93 5.61
CA THR A 170 12.12 10.03 4.64
C THR A 170 11.29 11.19 5.19
N ALA A 171 10.11 10.91 5.77
CA ALA A 171 9.27 11.93 6.38
C ALA A 171 9.95 12.60 7.59
N PHE A 172 10.62 11.81 8.43
CA PHE A 172 11.35 12.29 9.59
C PHE A 172 12.51 13.21 9.20
N ALA A 173 13.34 12.80 8.23
CA ALA A 173 14.45 13.60 7.74
C ALA A 173 13.98 14.95 7.18
N ARG A 174 12.93 14.95 6.36
CA ARG A 174 12.34 16.17 5.82
C ARG A 174 11.83 17.12 6.90
N ASN A 175 11.14 16.59 7.91
CA ASN A 175 10.64 17.40 9.02
C ASN A 175 11.78 17.97 9.87
N TYR A 176 12.83 17.18 10.11
CA TYR A 176 14.03 17.63 10.80
C TYR A 176 14.72 18.78 10.05
N ASP A 177 14.92 18.64 8.73
CA ASP A 177 15.54 19.67 7.89
C ASP A 177 14.72 20.97 7.88
N LEU A 178 13.40 20.87 7.76
CA LEU A 178 12.50 22.04 7.81
C LEU A 178 12.55 22.74 9.18
N ALA A 179 12.55 21.98 10.27
CA ALA A 179 12.67 22.51 11.62
C ALA A 179 14.03 23.19 11.80
N SER A 180 15.13 22.53 11.42
CA SER A 180 16.49 23.05 11.52
C SER A 180 16.67 24.35 10.73
N ASN A 181 16.15 24.41 9.51
CA ASN A 181 16.19 25.64 8.70
C ASN A 181 15.33 26.77 9.29
N SER A 182 14.17 26.46 9.84
CA SER A 182 13.33 27.44 10.54
C SER A 182 14.02 27.97 11.80
N PHE A 183 14.67 27.10 12.57
CA PHE A 183 15.48 27.47 13.73
C PHE A 183 16.62 28.42 13.34
N LYS A 184 17.38 28.11 12.28
CA LYS A 184 18.45 29.00 11.78
C LYS A 184 17.92 30.39 11.40
N LYS A 185 16.80 30.44 10.66
CA LYS A 185 16.17 31.73 10.31
C LYS A 185 15.72 32.52 11.54
N ALA A 186 15.17 31.85 12.55
CA ALA A 186 14.78 32.52 13.79
C ALA A 186 15.98 33.12 14.52
N ILE A 187 17.12 32.42 14.55
CA ILE A 187 18.37 32.95 15.09
C ILE A 187 18.84 34.17 14.29
N ASP A 188 18.84 34.11 12.96
CA ASP A 188 19.23 35.25 12.12
C ASP A 188 18.35 36.50 12.37
N GLU A 189 17.03 36.31 12.58
CA GLU A 189 16.12 37.42 12.90
C GLU A 189 16.34 37.97 14.32
N ILE A 190 16.71 37.13 15.29
CA ILE A 190 17.12 37.57 16.63
C ILE A 190 18.38 38.44 16.52
N ASP A 191 19.38 38.02 15.76
CA ASP A 191 20.63 38.76 15.60
C ASP A 191 20.40 40.13 14.94
N LYS A 192 19.52 40.21 13.92
CA LYS A 192 19.10 41.50 13.33
C LYS A 192 18.41 42.39 14.35
N SER A 193 17.54 41.82 15.18
CA SER A 193 16.83 42.57 16.23
C SER A 193 17.81 43.12 17.28
N ILE A 194 18.83 42.34 17.66
CA ILE A 194 19.90 42.79 18.55
C ILE A 194 20.69 43.95 17.92
N ASP A 195 21.07 43.85 16.65
CA ASP A 195 21.76 44.93 15.93
C ASP A 195 20.93 46.22 15.90
N HIS A 196 19.62 46.12 15.64
CA HIS A 196 18.71 47.27 15.71
C HIS A 196 18.66 47.90 17.11
N LEU A 197 18.50 47.08 18.16
CA LEU A 197 18.48 47.57 19.55
C LEU A 197 19.79 48.25 19.94
N GLN A 198 20.92 47.72 19.47
CA GLN A 198 22.24 48.30 19.71
C GLN A 198 22.38 49.67 19.04
N LYS A 199 21.96 49.81 17.77
CA LYS A 199 21.92 51.10 17.06
C LYS A 199 21.02 52.12 17.74
N THR A 200 19.84 51.70 18.22
CA THR A 200 18.92 52.57 18.96
C THR A 200 19.56 53.05 20.27
N LYS A 201 20.22 52.15 21.02
CA LYS A 201 20.97 52.50 22.23
C LYS A 201 22.04 53.55 21.95
N ASP A 202 22.84 53.36 20.90
CA ASP A 202 23.93 54.28 20.55
C ASP A 202 23.39 55.68 20.15
N ALA A 203 22.28 55.74 19.44
CA ALA A 203 21.60 57.01 19.10
C ALA A 203 21.08 57.74 20.34
N LEU A 204 20.52 57.01 21.32
CA LEU A 204 20.07 57.58 22.60
C LEU A 204 21.24 58.15 23.41
N LEU A 205 22.36 57.41 23.50
CA LEU A 205 23.58 57.90 24.15
C LEU A 205 24.17 59.13 23.44
N GLY A 206 24.11 59.16 22.11
CA GLY A 206 24.47 60.35 21.31
C GLY A 206 23.58 61.55 21.62
N THR A 207 22.28 61.31 21.81
CA THR A 207 21.30 62.35 22.16
C THR A 207 21.56 62.92 23.55
N ASP A 208 21.85 62.08 24.54
CA ASP A 208 22.24 62.51 25.89
C ASP A 208 23.47 63.42 25.85
N ARG A 209 24.51 63.04 25.07
CA ARG A 209 25.70 63.88 24.88
C ARG A 209 25.36 65.25 24.27
N ASN A 210 24.48 65.28 23.28
CA ASN A 210 24.03 66.53 22.66
C ASN A 210 23.23 67.41 23.63
N LEU A 211 22.37 66.81 24.46
CA LEU A 211 21.63 67.52 25.50
C LEU A 211 22.58 68.11 26.55
N ARG A 212 23.61 67.37 26.97
CA ARG A 212 24.66 67.89 27.85
C ARG A 212 25.39 69.07 27.23
N LEU A 213 25.84 68.96 25.98
CA LEU A 213 26.51 70.06 25.26
C LEU A 213 25.60 71.29 25.11
N ALA A 214 24.30 71.08 24.84
CA ALA A 214 23.33 72.16 24.75
C ALA A 214 23.10 72.84 26.12
N ASN A 215 23.01 72.07 27.19
CA ASN A 215 22.91 72.59 28.55
C ASN A 215 24.16 73.38 28.95
N ASP A 216 25.36 72.86 28.69
CA ASP A 216 26.62 73.56 28.97
C ASP A 216 26.71 74.88 28.20
N LYS A 217 26.31 74.88 26.91
CA LYS A 217 26.22 76.10 26.10
C LYS A 217 25.20 77.10 26.65
N ALA A 218 24.06 76.63 27.14
CA ALA A 218 23.02 77.49 27.73
C ALA A 218 23.48 78.11 29.05
N GLN A 219 24.23 77.38 29.87
CA GLN A 219 24.81 77.87 31.12
C GLN A 219 25.98 78.85 30.89
N ASP A 220 26.74 78.69 29.80
CA ASP A 220 27.84 79.58 29.39
C ASP A 220 27.36 80.89 28.71
N VAL A 221 26.04 81.14 28.70
CA VAL A 221 25.45 82.40 28.24
C VAL A 221 25.57 83.44 29.35
N THR A 222 26.67 84.18 29.34
CA THR A 222 26.86 85.36 30.20
C THR A 222 26.29 86.62 29.55
N ILE A 223 25.83 87.60 30.36
CA ILE A 223 25.35 88.91 29.86
C ILE A 223 26.38 89.56 28.92
N LYS A 224 27.68 89.38 29.19
CA LYS A 224 28.79 89.86 28.35
C LYS A 224 28.86 89.19 26.96
N LYS A 225 28.44 87.93 26.83
CA LYS A 225 28.30 87.23 25.53
C LYS A 225 27.02 87.64 24.81
N LEU A 226 25.91 87.82 25.53
CA LEU A 226 24.61 88.24 24.96
C LEU A 226 24.62 89.65 24.37
N THR A 227 25.46 90.56 24.90
CA THR A 227 25.56 91.95 24.42
C THR A 227 26.73 92.18 23.46
N ARG A 228 27.50 91.13 23.12
CA ARG A 228 28.65 91.22 22.23
C ARG A 228 28.19 91.56 20.81
N GLY A 229 28.52 92.77 20.35
CA GLY A 229 28.12 93.29 19.03
C GLY A 229 26.80 94.08 19.01
N ASN A 230 26.13 94.27 20.17
CA ASN A 230 24.93 95.10 20.29
C ASN A 230 25.14 96.19 21.37
N PRO A 231 25.71 97.36 20.99
CA PRO A 231 26.07 98.41 21.94
C PRO A 231 24.86 98.97 22.69
N THR A 232 23.68 99.01 22.06
CA THR A 232 22.44 99.52 22.65
C THR A 232 21.92 98.63 23.77
N MET A 233 22.00 97.30 23.61
CA MET A 233 21.63 96.35 24.67
C MET A 233 22.66 96.29 25.79
N ALA A 234 23.96 96.45 25.48
CA ALA A 234 25.01 96.57 26.48
C ALA A 234 24.77 97.76 27.43
N ALA A 235 24.39 98.92 26.88
CA ALA A 235 24.08 100.12 27.65
C ALA A 235 22.86 99.91 28.57
N LYS A 236 21.75 99.37 28.04
CA LYS A 236 20.54 99.11 28.84
C LYS A 236 20.77 98.16 30.02
N PHE A 237 21.62 97.15 29.86
CA PHE A 237 21.98 96.25 30.97
C PHE A 237 22.95 96.86 31.97
N ALA A 238 23.78 97.84 31.56
CA ALA A 238 24.64 98.61 32.46
C ALA A 238 23.80 99.57 33.32
N ASP A 239 22.87 100.31 32.70
CA ASP A 239 21.95 101.23 33.37
C ASP A 239 21.10 100.52 34.44
N LEU A 240 20.65 99.28 34.18
CA LEU A 240 19.92 98.45 35.14
C LEU A 240 20.78 97.97 36.31
N LYS A 241 22.08 97.76 36.12
CA LYS A 241 23.01 97.40 37.20
C LYS A 241 23.29 98.59 38.12
N ASP A 242 23.45 99.78 37.55
CA ASP A 242 23.66 101.00 38.32
C ASP A 242 22.41 101.40 39.11
N ALA A 243 21.21 101.17 38.57
CA ALA A 243 19.95 101.41 39.28
C ALA A 243 19.66 100.42 40.42
N GLY A 244 20.16 99.18 40.33
CA GLY A 244 19.99 98.16 41.39
C GLY A 244 20.99 98.29 42.55
N ALA A 245 22.17 98.85 42.32
CA ALA A 245 23.17 99.11 43.37
C ALA A 245 22.80 100.32 44.25
N SER A 246 21.91 101.19 43.79
CA SER A 246 21.39 102.33 44.55
C SER A 246 20.23 102.00 45.51
N ASP A 247 19.69 100.77 45.47
CA ASP A 247 18.51 100.37 46.26
C ASP A 247 18.79 99.21 47.26
N ALA A 248 20.07 98.88 47.45
CA ALA A 248 20.56 97.93 48.45
C ALA A 248 21.68 98.60 49.28
N GLY A 249 21.30 99.61 50.07
CA GLY A 249 22.08 100.15 51.18
C GLY A 249 21.63 99.54 52.50
#